data_AF-A0A9Q9PCB2-F1
#
_entry.id   AF-A0A9Q9PCB2-F1
#
_cell.length_a   1.000
_cell.length_b   1.000
_cell.length_c   1.000
_cell.angle_alpha   90.00
_cell.angle_beta   90.00
_cell.angle_gamma   90.00
#
_symmetry.space_group_name_H-M   'P 1'
#
loop_
_entity.id
_entity.type
_entity.pdbx_description
1 polymer ?
#
loop_
_entity_poly.entity_id
_entity_poly.type
_entity_poly.pdbx_seq_one_letter_code
_entity_poly.pdbx_strand_id
1 'polypeptide(L)'
;MTTTHPPRWRAPLDALFAPRLDAVGVDPVPADKNRTGLRIAVWIAIVLLFLLGWGVGTGAAIATLFGWVPNPPPLTNDPSSLSGQAFDIGSQLLVAGLAGWAMFVWKRPRRPVPFSHGLATVPVYILVMAIAFTVVGLLSTVLQLPQHDYPWPAVSPGSAFTLATIDSALPGPAEELALLGLIVVGLRRTGYSWWVVYLVAIAVRVPFHLYYGWGAIAIAIWPAIAVYLYRRSGAIWGLVAGHALWDLTSFLSVHTDWPAVDLRMYAAAFGAIAVLAVVIKRSPAPTAPAPPRSPAAE
;
A
#
# COMPACT_ATOMS: atom_id res chain seq x y z
N MET A 1 -29.14 22.91 15.27
CA MET A 1 -28.22 21.82 14.89
C MET A 1 -28.78 21.13 13.66
N THR A 2 -28.25 21.41 12.48
CA THR A 2 -28.63 20.75 11.23
C THR A 2 -27.98 19.36 11.18
N THR A 3 -28.77 18.31 11.32
CA THR A 3 -28.33 16.93 11.06
C THR A 3 -28.09 16.77 9.56
N THR A 4 -26.86 17.04 9.12
CA THR A 4 -26.46 16.72 7.74
C THR A 4 -26.46 15.20 7.60
N HIS A 5 -27.41 14.66 6.86
CA HIS A 5 -27.38 13.26 6.49
C HIS A 5 -26.06 12.97 5.75
N PRO A 6 -25.32 11.92 6.14
CA PRO A 6 -24.11 11.57 5.42
C PRO A 6 -24.45 11.26 3.95
N PRO A 7 -23.57 11.63 3.00
CA PRO A 7 -23.80 11.38 1.59
C PRO A 7 -24.04 9.90 1.31
N ARG A 8 -24.99 9.57 0.41
CA ARG A 8 -25.48 8.20 0.14
C ARG A 8 -24.37 7.20 -0.23
N TRP A 9 -23.26 7.65 -0.81
CA TRP A 9 -22.13 6.79 -1.16
C TRP A 9 -21.32 6.29 0.04
N ARG A 10 -21.49 6.87 1.25
CA ARG A 10 -20.78 6.42 2.46
C ARG A 10 -21.26 5.05 2.95
N ALA A 11 -22.56 4.76 2.82
CA ALA A 11 -23.15 3.55 3.38
C ALA A 11 -22.52 2.24 2.87
N PRO A 12 -22.26 2.05 1.55
CA PRO A 12 -21.56 0.86 1.06
C PRO A 12 -20.13 0.72 1.59
N LEU A 13 -19.36 1.82 1.69
CA LEU A 13 -17.99 1.80 2.20
C LEU A 13 -17.93 1.57 3.71
N ASP A 14 -18.84 2.16 4.48
CA ASP A 14 -18.99 1.94 5.92
C ASP A 14 -19.54 0.53 6.22
N ALA A 15 -20.26 -0.07 5.28
CA ALA A 15 -20.63 -1.46 5.35
C ALA A 15 -19.41 -2.36 5.04
N LEU A 16 -18.56 -1.99 4.06
CA LEU A 16 -17.34 -2.71 3.70
C LEU A 16 -16.32 -2.76 4.83
N PHE A 17 -16.06 -1.60 5.42
CA PHE A 17 -15.17 -1.42 6.56
C PHE A 17 -15.99 -0.83 7.69
N ALA A 18 -16.18 -1.60 8.77
CA ALA A 18 -17.03 -1.29 9.92
C ALA A 18 -17.13 0.23 10.26
N PRO A 19 -18.27 0.72 10.79
CA PRO A 19 -18.63 2.14 10.83
C PRO A 19 -17.72 3.07 11.66
N ARG A 20 -16.62 2.57 12.25
CA ARG A 20 -15.67 3.38 13.01
C ARG A 20 -14.56 3.88 12.10
N LEU A 21 -14.63 5.15 11.73
CA LEU A 21 -13.44 5.91 11.32
C LEU A 21 -12.40 5.78 12.45
N ASP A 22 -11.22 5.22 12.14
CA ASP A 22 -10.11 4.91 13.08
C ASP A 22 -10.18 3.51 13.75
N ALA A 23 -10.24 2.46 12.93
CA ALA A 23 -10.13 1.07 13.38
C ALA A 23 -8.70 0.68 13.81
N VAL A 24 -7.69 1.49 13.48
CA VAL A 24 -6.30 1.24 13.90
C VAL A 24 -6.18 1.27 15.42
N GLY A 25 -7.00 2.09 16.08
CA GLY A 25 -7.09 2.15 17.54
C GLY A 25 -5.83 2.75 18.18
N VAL A 26 -5.19 3.71 17.51
CA VAL A 26 -4.02 4.40 18.04
C VAL A 26 -4.49 5.66 18.74
N ASP A 27 -4.66 5.55 20.06
CA ASP A 27 -4.97 6.71 20.89
C ASP A 27 -3.69 7.57 21.03
N PRO A 28 -3.76 8.89 20.82
CA PRO A 28 -2.62 9.76 21.05
C PRO A 28 -2.20 9.68 22.53
N VAL A 29 -0.90 9.85 22.81
CA VAL A 29 -0.43 10.06 24.19
C VAL A 29 -1.23 11.23 24.78
N PRO A 30 -1.67 11.22 26.05
CA PRO A 30 -2.36 12.36 26.65
C PRO A 30 -1.58 13.69 26.51
N ALA A 31 -2.29 14.83 26.45
CA ALA A 31 -1.68 16.15 26.17
C ALA A 31 -0.85 16.71 27.34
N ASP A 32 -1.17 16.28 28.55
CA ASP A 32 -0.48 16.56 29.81
C ASP A 32 0.90 15.88 29.92
N LYS A 33 1.19 14.89 29.07
CA LYS A 33 2.48 14.19 29.07
C LYS A 33 3.43 14.77 28.03
N ASN A 34 4.70 14.95 28.39
CA ASN A 34 5.74 15.37 27.45
C ASN A 34 5.89 14.33 26.31
N ARG A 35 5.49 14.71 25.10
CA ARG A 35 5.56 13.85 23.89
C ARG A 35 6.82 14.04 23.07
N THR A 36 7.69 14.99 23.44
CA THR A 36 8.81 15.43 22.60
C THR A 36 9.79 14.29 22.32
N GLY A 37 10.18 13.53 23.35
CA GLY A 37 11.07 12.37 23.18
C GLY A 37 10.50 11.32 22.23
N LEU A 38 9.20 11.00 22.35
CA LEU A 38 8.55 10.04 21.46
C LEU A 38 8.44 10.57 20.02
N ARG A 39 8.17 11.87 19.82
CA ARG A 39 8.15 12.50 18.50
C ARG A 39 9.51 12.36 17.82
N ILE A 40 10.59 12.69 18.53
CA ILE A 40 11.96 12.56 18.03
C ILE A 40 12.24 11.11 17.65
N ALA A 41 11.93 10.15 18.54
CA ALA A 41 12.15 8.73 18.27
C ALA A 41 11.37 8.21 17.05
N VAL A 42 10.10 8.63 16.88
CA VAL A 42 9.28 8.26 15.71
C VAL A 42 9.88 8.80 14.41
N TRP A 43 10.28 10.07 14.39
CA TRP A 43 10.88 10.66 13.20
C TRP A 43 12.23 10.05 12.85
N ILE A 44 13.09 9.80 13.86
CA ILE A 44 14.35 9.08 13.67
C ILE A 44 14.08 7.70 13.06
N ALA A 45 13.11 6.94 13.59
CA ALA A 45 12.79 5.61 13.06
C ALA A 45 12.30 5.67 11.61
N ILE A 46 11.40 6.62 11.27
CA ILE A 46 10.91 6.80 9.90
C ILE A 46 12.08 7.12 8.95
N VAL A 47 12.93 8.10 9.31
CA VAL A 47 14.05 8.52 8.45
C VAL A 47 15.09 7.41 8.32
N LEU A 48 15.52 6.79 9.42
CA LEU A 48 16.54 5.75 9.38
C LEU A 48 16.07 4.52 8.61
N LEU A 49 14.84 4.05 8.82
CA LEU A 49 14.32 2.90 8.07
C LEU A 49 14.09 3.24 6.59
N PHE A 50 13.66 4.47 6.28
CA PHE A 50 13.58 4.93 4.90
C PHE A 50 14.96 4.92 4.22
N LEU A 51 15.97 5.51 4.85
CA LEU A 51 17.33 5.56 4.31
C LEU A 51 17.94 4.16 4.17
N LEU A 52 17.72 3.29 5.16
CA LEU A 52 18.21 1.92 5.16
C LEU A 52 17.59 1.07 4.03
N GLY A 53 16.27 1.15 3.83
CA GLY A 53 15.58 0.34 2.83
C GLY A 53 15.57 0.94 1.42
N TRP A 54 15.47 2.27 1.30
CA TRP A 54 15.17 2.95 0.03
C TRP A 54 16.04 4.17 -0.26
N GLY A 55 17.04 4.49 0.56
CA GLY A 55 17.92 5.65 0.34
C GLY A 55 18.70 5.53 -0.97
N VAL A 56 19.36 4.39 -1.19
CA VAL A 56 20.10 4.08 -2.43
C VAL A 56 19.15 4.01 -3.62
N GLY A 57 18.02 3.29 -3.47
CA GLY A 57 16.99 3.16 -4.51
C GLY A 57 16.40 4.51 -4.93
N THR A 58 16.22 5.44 -3.99
CA THR A 58 15.78 6.82 -4.29
C THR A 58 16.81 7.57 -5.12
N GLY A 59 18.09 7.47 -4.78
CA GLY A 59 19.17 8.06 -5.58
C GLY A 59 19.20 7.52 -7.00
N ALA A 60 19.10 6.20 -7.15
CA ALA A 60 19.01 5.53 -8.45
C ALA A 60 17.76 5.97 -9.23
N ALA A 61 16.59 6.05 -8.58
CA ALA A 61 15.34 6.47 -9.21
C ALA A 61 15.41 7.90 -9.74
N ILE A 62 16.01 8.81 -8.98
CA ILE A 62 16.24 10.19 -9.41
C ILE A 62 17.25 10.25 -10.56
N ALA A 63 18.33 9.47 -10.51
CA ALA A 63 19.27 9.39 -11.63
C ALA A 63 18.56 8.90 -12.91
N THR A 64 17.70 7.88 -12.79
CA THR A 64 16.90 7.37 -13.91
C THR A 64 15.96 8.42 -14.48
N LEU A 65 15.29 9.19 -13.61
CA LEU A 65 14.45 10.31 -14.03
C LEU A 65 15.20 11.34 -14.90
N PHE A 66 16.51 11.50 -14.69
CA PHE A 66 17.38 12.39 -15.45
C PHE A 66 18.19 11.68 -16.56
N GLY A 67 17.77 10.48 -16.97
CA GLY A 67 18.29 9.79 -18.16
C GLY A 67 19.40 8.77 -17.90
N TRP A 68 19.73 8.47 -16.63
CA TRP A 68 20.57 7.32 -16.35
C TRP A 68 19.81 6.02 -16.61
N VAL A 69 20.40 5.07 -17.33
CA VAL A 69 19.76 3.78 -17.59
C VAL A 69 20.36 2.73 -16.66
N PRO A 70 19.61 2.23 -15.66
CA PRO A 70 20.08 1.14 -14.82
C PRO A 70 20.31 -0.10 -15.67
N ASN A 71 21.47 -0.74 -15.47
CA ASN A 71 21.80 -2.03 -16.08
C ASN A 71 22.14 -3.02 -14.96
N PRO A 72 21.13 -3.55 -14.25
CA PRO A 72 21.38 -4.49 -13.16
C PRO A 72 22.02 -5.77 -13.72
N PRO A 73 23.02 -6.33 -13.03
CA PRO A 73 23.63 -7.59 -13.46
C PRO A 73 22.58 -8.72 -13.47
N PRO A 74 22.75 -9.72 -14.34
CA PRO A 74 21.86 -10.87 -14.35
C PRO A 74 21.96 -11.63 -13.02
N LEU A 75 20.81 -12.15 -12.55
CA LEU A 75 20.74 -13.02 -11.38
C LEU A 75 21.00 -14.46 -11.81
N THR A 76 22.16 -14.99 -11.43
CA THR A 76 22.69 -16.31 -11.80
C THR A 76 22.75 -17.26 -10.60
N ASN A 77 22.98 -18.55 -10.85
CA ASN A 77 23.18 -19.57 -9.81
C ASN A 77 24.61 -19.61 -9.25
N ASP A 78 25.48 -18.66 -9.61
CA ASP A 78 26.80 -18.60 -9.01
C ASP A 78 26.73 -18.16 -7.54
N PRO A 79 27.69 -18.57 -6.68
CA PRO A 79 27.65 -18.27 -5.26
C PRO A 79 27.57 -16.78 -4.92
N SER A 80 28.17 -15.92 -5.75
CA SER A 80 28.20 -14.47 -5.49
C SER A 80 26.82 -13.84 -5.72
N SER A 81 26.16 -14.17 -6.83
CA SER A 81 24.79 -13.74 -7.12
C SER A 81 23.80 -14.26 -6.07
N LEU A 82 23.89 -15.54 -5.69
CA LEU A 82 23.02 -16.12 -4.66
C LEU A 82 23.22 -15.45 -3.29
N SER A 83 24.46 -15.13 -2.94
CA SER A 83 24.76 -14.40 -1.69
C SER A 83 24.21 -12.96 -1.71
N GLY A 84 24.25 -12.28 -2.85
CA GLY A 84 23.66 -10.96 -3.02
C GLY A 84 22.15 -10.99 -2.83
N GLN A 85 21.47 -11.90 -3.51
CA GLN A 85 20.01 -12.08 -3.37
C GLN A 85 19.61 -12.46 -1.93
N ALA A 86 20.38 -13.34 -1.27
CA ALA A 86 20.14 -13.69 0.13
C ALA A 86 20.34 -12.49 1.07
N PHE A 87 21.33 -11.64 0.81
CA PHE A 87 21.55 -10.40 1.55
C PHE A 87 20.39 -9.42 1.35
N ASP A 88 19.91 -9.24 0.11
CA ASP A 88 18.78 -8.37 -0.22
C ASP A 88 17.52 -8.83 0.52
N ILE A 89 17.18 -10.12 0.44
CA ILE A 89 16.08 -10.74 1.20
C ILE A 89 16.25 -10.49 2.71
N GLY A 90 17.45 -10.73 3.24
CA GLY A 90 17.75 -10.50 4.65
C GLY A 90 17.56 -9.04 5.07
N SER A 91 17.94 -8.10 4.22
CA SER A 91 17.77 -6.66 4.45
C SER A 91 16.31 -6.24 4.47
N GLN A 92 15.48 -6.76 3.55
CA GLN A 92 14.04 -6.49 3.50
C GLN A 92 13.33 -7.04 4.74
N LEU A 93 13.67 -8.27 5.14
CA LEU A 93 13.16 -8.89 6.37
C LEU A 93 13.58 -8.12 7.62
N LEU A 94 14.80 -7.60 7.67
CA LEU A 94 15.28 -6.76 8.76
C LEU A 94 14.46 -5.47 8.86
N VAL A 95 14.28 -4.74 7.74
CA VAL A 95 13.49 -3.49 7.71
C VAL A 95 12.04 -3.76 8.14
N ALA A 96 11.40 -4.80 7.56
CA ALA A 96 10.06 -5.23 7.93
C ALA A 96 9.95 -5.58 9.43
N GLY A 97 10.94 -6.32 9.94
CA GLY A 97 11.00 -6.73 11.34
C GLY A 97 11.16 -5.55 12.31
N LEU A 98 12.06 -4.61 12.01
CA LEU A 98 12.26 -3.40 12.81
C LEU A 98 11.02 -2.51 12.81
N ALA A 99 10.39 -2.31 11.65
CA ALA A 99 9.14 -1.54 11.54
C ALA A 99 7.99 -2.21 12.31
N GLY A 100 7.81 -3.53 12.13
CA GLY A 100 6.80 -4.31 12.84
C GLY A 100 7.01 -4.28 14.36
N TRP A 101 8.26 -4.37 14.83
CA TRP A 101 8.61 -4.24 16.24
C TRP A 101 8.26 -2.84 16.78
N ALA A 102 8.66 -1.77 16.09
CA ALA A 102 8.35 -0.40 16.50
C ALA A 102 6.83 -0.15 16.57
N MET A 103 6.09 -0.62 15.57
CA MET A 103 4.62 -0.59 15.58
C MET A 103 4.04 -1.33 16.79
N PHE A 104 4.56 -2.52 17.11
CA PHE A 104 4.10 -3.33 18.25
C PHE A 104 4.34 -2.65 19.60
N VAL A 105 5.47 -1.95 19.74
CA VAL A 105 5.83 -1.20 20.95
C VAL A 105 4.94 0.03 21.12
N TRP A 106 4.68 0.78 20.04
CA TRP A 106 3.95 2.05 20.10
C TRP A 106 2.43 1.94 20.04
N LYS A 107 1.89 0.84 19.50
CA LYS A 107 0.44 0.59 19.44
C LYS A 107 -0.09 0.19 20.83
N ARG A 108 -0.61 1.16 21.58
CA ARG A 108 -1.33 0.95 22.85
C ARG A 108 -2.55 1.89 22.94
N PRO A 109 -3.75 1.40 23.29
CA PRO A 109 -4.12 0.01 23.57
C PRO A 109 -4.23 -0.87 22.30
N ARG A 110 -4.06 -2.20 22.47
CA ARG A 110 -4.16 -3.16 21.36
C ARG A 110 -5.62 -3.58 21.20
N ARG A 111 -6.29 -3.06 20.17
CA ARG A 111 -7.57 -3.63 19.74
C ARG A 111 -7.29 -4.77 18.77
N PRO A 112 -7.79 -5.99 19.03
CA PRO A 112 -7.71 -7.07 18.06
C PRO A 112 -8.47 -6.65 16.80
N VAL A 113 -7.87 -6.88 15.64
CA VAL A 113 -8.50 -6.58 14.36
C VAL A 113 -8.93 -7.90 13.75
N PRO A 114 -10.22 -8.08 13.42
CA PRO A 114 -10.71 -9.31 12.81
C PRO A 114 -9.94 -9.65 11.54
N PHE A 115 -9.59 -10.93 11.35
CA PHE A 115 -8.90 -11.39 10.15
C PHE A 115 -9.69 -11.04 8.87
N SER A 116 -11.01 -11.14 8.91
CA SER A 116 -11.89 -10.77 7.79
C SER A 116 -11.67 -9.36 7.24
N HIS A 117 -11.23 -8.41 8.07
CA HIS A 117 -10.93 -7.04 7.62
C HIS A 117 -9.73 -7.02 6.66
N GLY A 118 -8.69 -7.79 6.94
CA GLY A 118 -7.54 -7.88 6.05
C GLY A 118 -7.86 -8.64 4.77
N LEU A 119 -8.63 -9.74 4.87
CA LEU A 119 -9.11 -10.47 3.69
C LEU A 119 -9.90 -9.58 2.74
N ALA A 120 -10.77 -8.71 3.27
CA ALA A 120 -11.52 -7.74 2.46
C ALA A 120 -10.63 -6.62 1.89
N THR A 121 -9.50 -6.31 2.55
CA THR A 121 -8.58 -5.25 2.13
C THR A 121 -7.68 -5.70 0.96
N VAL A 122 -7.27 -6.97 0.90
CA VAL A 122 -6.39 -7.52 -0.17
C VAL A 122 -6.88 -7.17 -1.58
N PRO A 123 -8.09 -7.58 -2.01
CA PRO A 123 -8.56 -7.32 -3.38
C PRO A 123 -8.76 -5.83 -3.67
N VAL A 124 -9.19 -5.05 -2.67
CA VAL A 124 -9.32 -3.59 -2.78
C VAL A 124 -7.96 -2.95 -3.02
N TYR A 125 -6.93 -3.42 -2.31
CA TYR A 125 -5.61 -2.83 -2.40
C TYR A 125 -4.91 -3.13 -3.73
N ILE A 126 -5.06 -4.36 -4.23
CA ILE A 126 -4.62 -4.74 -5.58
C ILE A 126 -5.28 -3.82 -6.63
N LEU A 127 -6.59 -3.59 -6.52
CA LEU A 127 -7.30 -2.69 -7.44
C LEU A 127 -6.78 -1.24 -7.35
N VAL A 128 -6.48 -0.76 -6.15
CA VAL A 128 -5.90 0.59 -5.94
C VAL A 128 -4.55 0.72 -6.64
N MET A 129 -3.67 -0.29 -6.52
CA MET A 129 -2.39 -0.31 -7.23
C MET A 129 -2.58 -0.31 -8.74
N ALA A 130 -3.50 -1.15 -9.24
CA ALA A 130 -3.82 -1.20 -10.67
C ALA A 130 -4.28 0.17 -11.20
N ILE A 131 -5.17 0.84 -10.48
CA ILE A 131 -5.65 2.18 -10.84
C ILE A 131 -4.50 3.19 -10.80
N ALA A 132 -3.66 3.17 -9.76
CA ALA A 132 -2.54 4.11 -9.64
C ALA A 132 -1.56 3.98 -10.81
N PHE A 133 -1.14 2.76 -11.16
CA PHE A 133 -0.27 2.52 -12.31
C PHE A 133 -0.94 2.85 -13.65
N THR A 134 -2.24 2.61 -13.79
CA THR A 134 -3.01 3.02 -14.97
C THR A 134 -3.00 4.55 -15.12
N VAL A 135 -3.20 5.29 -14.02
CA VAL A 135 -3.16 6.76 -14.03
C VAL A 135 -1.77 7.27 -14.38
N VAL A 136 -0.70 6.64 -13.88
CA VAL A 136 0.68 6.97 -14.27
C VAL A 136 0.85 6.87 -15.79
N GLY A 137 0.51 5.72 -16.38
CA GLY A 137 0.62 5.50 -17.83
C GLY A 137 -0.24 6.46 -18.64
N LEU A 138 -1.47 6.72 -18.20
CA LEU A 138 -2.37 7.68 -18.86
C LEU A 138 -1.78 9.10 -18.84
N LEU A 139 -1.32 9.59 -17.69
CA LEU A 139 -0.73 10.92 -17.59
C LEU A 139 0.55 11.04 -18.40
N SER A 140 1.43 10.03 -18.34
CA SER A 140 2.65 10.02 -19.16
C SER A 140 2.32 10.08 -20.65
N THR A 141 1.30 9.33 -21.09
CA THR A 141 0.85 9.34 -22.50
C THR A 141 0.24 10.69 -22.90
N VAL A 142 -0.69 11.23 -22.10
CA VAL A 142 -1.42 12.47 -22.42
C VAL A 142 -0.50 13.69 -22.38
N LEU A 143 0.44 13.72 -21.42
CA LEU A 143 1.37 14.85 -21.22
C LEU A 143 2.72 14.64 -21.93
N GLN A 144 2.89 13.53 -22.66
CA GLN A 144 4.14 13.16 -23.34
C GLN A 144 5.37 13.18 -22.41
N LEU A 145 5.19 12.69 -21.18
CA LEU A 145 6.26 12.63 -20.20
C LEU A 145 7.14 11.40 -20.47
N PRO A 146 8.46 11.48 -20.19
CA PRO A 146 9.32 10.31 -20.19
C PRO A 146 8.74 9.22 -19.29
N GLN A 147 8.73 7.99 -19.78
CA GLN A 147 8.31 6.80 -19.05
C GLN A 147 9.39 5.75 -19.20
N HIS A 148 9.72 5.09 -18.09
CA HIS A 148 10.63 3.96 -18.09
C HIS A 148 9.94 2.77 -17.44
N ASP A 149 10.31 1.57 -17.88
CA ASP A 149 9.88 0.34 -17.23
C ASP A 149 10.75 0.04 -16.02
N TYR A 150 10.23 -0.84 -15.15
CA TYR A 150 11.06 -1.40 -14.09
C TYR A 150 12.22 -2.18 -14.71
N PRO A 151 13.47 -1.94 -14.28
CA PRO A 151 14.64 -2.58 -14.85
C PRO A 151 14.79 -4.01 -14.32
N TRP A 152 13.96 -4.93 -14.81
CA TRP A 152 14.03 -6.34 -14.42
C TRP A 152 15.37 -6.95 -14.87
N PRO A 153 16.20 -7.48 -13.95
CA PRO A 153 17.40 -8.22 -14.36
C PRO A 153 16.99 -9.53 -15.03
N ALA A 154 17.81 -10.04 -15.96
CA ALA A 154 17.64 -11.40 -16.43
C ALA A 154 17.88 -12.40 -15.29
N VAL A 155 17.06 -13.44 -15.18
CA VAL A 155 17.13 -14.42 -14.06
C VAL A 155 17.32 -15.83 -14.59
N SER A 156 18.34 -16.51 -14.09
CA SER A 156 18.61 -17.91 -14.42
C SER A 156 17.61 -18.86 -13.74
N PRO A 157 17.15 -19.93 -14.41
CA PRO A 157 16.31 -20.96 -13.78
C PRO A 157 17.00 -21.60 -12.56
N GLY A 158 16.23 -22.18 -11.64
CA GLY A 158 16.74 -22.85 -10.44
C GLY A 158 16.78 -21.92 -9.22
N SER A 159 17.86 -21.99 -8.44
CA SER A 159 17.98 -21.30 -7.15
C SER A 159 17.88 -19.78 -7.28
N ALA A 160 18.48 -19.19 -8.32
CA ALA A 160 18.40 -17.75 -8.58
C ALA A 160 16.94 -17.32 -8.83
N PHE A 161 16.21 -18.04 -9.67
CA PHE A 161 14.79 -17.78 -9.88
C PHE A 161 13.97 -17.91 -8.59
N THR A 162 14.23 -18.93 -7.76
CA THR A 162 13.53 -19.10 -6.48
C THR A 162 13.78 -17.92 -5.54
N LEU A 163 15.04 -17.49 -5.37
CA LEU A 163 15.36 -16.35 -4.51
C LEU A 163 14.78 -15.04 -5.06
N ALA A 164 14.92 -14.76 -6.36
CA ALA A 164 14.31 -13.60 -7.00
C ALA A 164 12.78 -13.58 -6.86
N THR A 165 12.13 -14.75 -6.94
CA THR A 165 10.68 -14.87 -6.71
C THR A 165 10.31 -14.49 -5.27
N ILE A 166 11.06 -14.99 -4.27
CA ILE A 166 10.86 -14.63 -2.86
C ILE A 166 11.08 -13.13 -2.66
N ASP A 167 12.20 -12.61 -3.17
CA ASP A 167 12.57 -11.21 -3.04
C ASP A 167 11.53 -10.29 -3.68
N SER A 168 10.97 -10.65 -4.83
CA SER A 168 9.91 -9.88 -5.50
C SER A 168 8.63 -9.69 -4.67
N ALA A 169 8.38 -10.56 -3.68
CA ALA A 169 7.22 -10.44 -2.80
C ALA A 169 7.51 -9.63 -1.53
N LEU A 170 8.78 -9.41 -1.17
CA LEU A 170 9.20 -8.76 0.07
C LEU A 170 9.01 -7.23 0.14
N PRO A 171 8.89 -6.48 -0.98
CA PRO A 171 8.48 -5.08 -0.89
C PRO A 171 7.13 -4.92 -0.20
N GLY A 172 6.21 -5.89 -0.36
CA GLY A 172 4.94 -5.91 0.36
C GLY A 172 5.09 -5.75 1.89
N PRO A 173 5.74 -6.67 2.61
CA PRO A 173 5.97 -6.50 4.04
C PRO A 173 6.92 -5.34 4.37
N ALA A 174 8.01 -5.13 3.63
CA ALA A 174 8.98 -4.08 3.95
C ALA A 174 8.37 -2.68 3.84
N GLU A 175 7.76 -2.36 2.70
CA GLU A 175 7.17 -1.05 2.43
C GLU A 175 5.91 -0.80 3.25
N GLU A 176 5.00 -1.77 3.36
CA GLU A 176 3.74 -1.53 4.08
C GLU A 176 3.96 -1.45 5.59
N LEU A 177 4.95 -2.13 6.16
CA LEU A 177 5.26 -1.96 7.59
C LEU A 177 6.05 -0.67 7.83
N ALA A 178 7.10 -0.36 7.06
CA ALA A 178 7.96 0.79 7.31
C ALA A 178 7.40 2.11 6.78
N LEU A 179 6.85 2.12 5.57
CA LEU A 179 6.41 3.33 4.85
C LEU A 179 4.92 3.61 4.99
N LEU A 180 4.18 2.76 5.71
CA LEU A 180 2.78 2.97 6.00
C LEU A 180 2.45 2.70 7.46
N GLY A 181 2.65 1.47 7.93
CA GLY A 181 2.30 1.03 9.27
C GLY A 181 2.98 1.84 10.37
N LEU A 182 4.30 1.98 10.28
CA LEU A 182 5.11 2.78 11.21
C LEU A 182 4.71 4.25 11.21
N ILE A 183 4.49 4.84 10.03
CA ILE A 183 4.09 6.24 9.87
C ILE A 183 2.72 6.46 10.51
N VAL A 184 1.73 5.63 10.19
CA VAL A 184 0.39 5.72 10.75
C VAL A 184 0.42 5.54 12.27
N VAL A 185 1.07 4.49 12.77
CA VAL A 185 1.10 4.21 14.22
C VAL A 185 1.91 5.28 14.97
N GLY A 186 3.13 5.56 14.54
CA GLY A 186 4.04 6.48 15.23
C GLY A 186 3.54 7.93 15.25
N LEU A 187 3.12 8.46 14.10
CA LEU A 187 2.67 9.85 14.01
C LEU A 187 1.31 10.06 14.70
N ARG A 188 0.38 9.11 14.59
CA ARG A 188 -0.90 9.20 15.31
C ARG A 188 -0.69 9.07 16.81
N ARG A 189 0.20 8.19 17.26
CA ARG A 189 0.53 8.03 18.69
C ARG A 189 1.11 9.31 19.30
N THR A 190 1.87 10.06 18.53
CA THR A 190 2.46 11.35 18.95
C THR A 190 1.52 12.56 18.76
N GLY A 191 0.33 12.32 18.21
CA GLY A 191 -0.76 13.29 18.08
C GLY A 191 -0.72 14.16 16.82
N TYR A 192 0.09 13.80 15.80
CA TYR A 192 0.03 14.49 14.50
C TYR A 192 -1.29 14.22 13.79
N SER A 193 -1.82 15.22 13.09
CA SER A 193 -3.07 15.08 12.34
C SER A 193 -2.97 14.04 11.23
N TRP A 194 -4.12 13.51 10.79
CA TRP A 194 -4.16 12.59 9.64
C TRP A 194 -3.57 13.21 8.37
N TRP A 195 -3.70 14.53 8.19
CA TRP A 195 -3.10 15.23 7.06
C TRP A 195 -1.57 15.05 7.00
N VAL A 196 -0.90 15.20 8.16
CA VAL A 196 0.55 14.96 8.24
C VAL A 196 0.87 13.49 7.93
N VAL A 197 0.06 12.54 8.39
CA VAL A 197 0.25 11.10 8.09
C VAL A 197 0.21 10.85 6.58
N TYR A 198 -0.80 11.40 5.88
CA TYR A 198 -0.90 11.27 4.42
C TYR A 198 0.30 11.88 3.70
N LEU A 199 0.68 13.12 4.06
CA LEU A 199 1.81 13.81 3.43
C LEU A 199 3.12 13.04 3.62
N VAL A 200 3.38 12.53 4.82
CA VAL A 200 4.61 11.76 5.10
C VAL A 200 4.60 10.43 4.35
N ALA A 201 3.48 9.70 4.33
CA ALA A 201 3.37 8.44 3.57
C ALA A 201 3.62 8.65 2.06
N ILE A 202 3.08 9.73 1.48
CA ILE A 202 3.36 10.12 0.09
C ILE A 202 4.83 10.48 -0.09
N ALA A 203 5.37 11.32 0.79
CA ALA A 203 6.72 11.86 0.68
C ALA A 203 7.80 10.78 0.80
N VAL A 204 7.58 9.71 1.58
CA VAL A 204 8.52 8.60 1.65
C VAL A 204 8.34 7.59 0.51
N ARG A 205 7.15 7.48 -0.09
CA ARG A 205 6.89 6.45 -1.11
C ARG A 205 7.22 6.91 -2.53
N VAL A 206 6.80 8.11 -2.91
CA VAL A 206 6.96 8.59 -4.29
C VAL A 206 8.43 8.65 -4.76
N PRO A 207 9.42 9.10 -3.95
CA PRO A 207 10.77 9.33 -4.45
C PRO A 207 11.44 8.11 -5.08
N PHE A 208 11.35 6.93 -4.48
CA PHE A 208 11.96 5.72 -5.06
C PHE A 208 11.15 5.11 -6.21
N HIS A 209 9.98 5.65 -6.55
CA HIS A 209 9.24 5.30 -7.77
C HIS A 209 9.45 6.27 -8.92
N LEU A 210 10.25 7.34 -8.74
CA LEU A 210 10.53 8.30 -9.79
C LEU A 210 11.27 7.70 -10.99
N TYR A 211 11.79 6.46 -10.89
CA TYR A 211 12.33 5.74 -12.03
C TYR A 211 11.29 5.48 -13.12
N TYR A 212 9.98 5.49 -12.82
CA TYR A 212 8.92 5.40 -13.84
C TYR A 212 8.76 6.70 -14.65
N GLY A 213 9.50 7.77 -14.33
CA GLY A 213 9.41 9.07 -14.96
C GLY A 213 8.51 10.06 -14.21
N TRP A 214 8.28 11.24 -14.78
CA TRP A 214 7.52 12.32 -14.12
C TRP A 214 6.05 11.96 -13.83
N GLY A 215 5.46 11.06 -14.64
CA GLY A 215 4.11 10.53 -14.38
C GLY A 215 3.99 9.79 -13.04
N ALA A 216 5.10 9.31 -12.47
CA ALA A 216 5.15 8.61 -11.18
C ALA A 216 4.62 9.46 -10.02
N ILE A 217 4.57 10.79 -10.14
CA ILE A 217 3.95 11.65 -9.12
C ILE A 217 2.49 11.25 -8.85
N ALA A 218 1.77 10.73 -9.87
CA ALA A 218 0.41 10.23 -9.70
C ALA A 218 0.30 8.99 -8.82
N ILE A 219 1.41 8.28 -8.59
CA ILE A 219 1.49 7.20 -7.62
C ILE A 219 1.13 7.69 -6.22
N ALA A 220 1.22 9.00 -5.91
CA ALA A 220 0.78 9.56 -4.63
C ALA A 220 -0.66 9.19 -4.21
N ILE A 221 -1.54 8.88 -5.18
CA ILE A 221 -2.89 8.38 -4.91
C ILE A 221 -2.86 7.05 -4.14
N TRP A 222 -1.91 6.17 -4.46
CA TRP A 222 -1.78 4.85 -3.85
C TRP A 222 -1.47 4.89 -2.34
N PRO A 223 -0.37 5.49 -1.84
CA PRO A 223 -0.12 5.56 -0.40
C PRO A 223 -1.21 6.36 0.33
N ALA A 224 -1.84 7.34 -0.33
CA ALA A 224 -2.98 8.02 0.26
C ALA A 224 -4.15 7.05 0.50
N ILE A 225 -4.56 6.28 -0.50
CA ILE A 225 -5.62 5.29 -0.32
C ILE A 225 -5.18 4.18 0.65
N ALA A 226 -3.91 3.78 0.66
CA ALA A 226 -3.35 2.82 1.62
C ALA A 226 -3.52 3.28 3.07
N VAL A 227 -3.19 4.55 3.37
CA VAL A 227 -3.42 5.16 4.70
C VAL A 227 -4.90 5.14 5.04
N TYR A 228 -5.77 5.47 4.10
CA TYR A 228 -7.22 5.44 4.31
C TYR A 228 -7.72 4.03 4.61
N LEU A 229 -7.31 3.03 3.82
CA LEU A 229 -7.68 1.63 4.01
C LEU A 229 -7.17 1.13 5.36
N TYR A 230 -5.91 1.40 5.73
CA TYR A 230 -5.39 0.99 7.03
C TYR A 230 -6.15 1.67 8.17
N ARG A 231 -6.44 2.97 8.04
CA ARG A 231 -7.25 3.73 9.00
C ARG A 231 -8.63 3.10 9.23
N ARG A 232 -9.24 2.55 8.17
CA ARG A 232 -10.59 1.98 8.18
C ARG A 232 -10.63 0.52 8.59
N SER A 233 -9.70 -0.30 8.13
CA SER A 233 -9.68 -1.73 8.41
C SER A 233 -8.97 -2.06 9.72
N GLY A 234 -7.96 -1.26 10.09
CA GLY A 234 -6.99 -1.58 11.15
C GLY A 234 -6.07 -2.75 10.80
N ALA A 235 -6.21 -3.34 9.61
CA ALA A 235 -5.61 -4.62 9.22
C ALA A 235 -4.45 -4.39 8.24
N ILE A 236 -3.25 -4.15 8.78
CA ILE A 236 -2.05 -3.90 7.94
C ILE A 236 -1.69 -5.10 7.08
N TRP A 237 -1.93 -6.32 7.57
CA TRP A 237 -1.56 -7.55 6.86
C TRP A 237 -2.27 -7.67 5.50
N GLY A 238 -3.50 -7.14 5.37
CA GLY A 238 -4.21 -7.17 4.09
C GLY A 238 -3.55 -6.28 3.03
N LEU A 239 -2.94 -5.18 3.45
CA LEU A 239 -2.16 -4.31 2.57
C LEU A 239 -0.83 -4.97 2.20
N VAL A 240 -0.12 -5.54 3.18
CA VAL A 240 1.10 -6.33 2.97
C VAL A 240 0.88 -7.42 1.93
N ALA A 241 -0.17 -8.23 2.11
CA ALA A 241 -0.47 -9.34 1.21
C ALA A 241 -0.91 -8.85 -0.18
N GLY A 242 -1.73 -7.80 -0.27
CA GLY A 242 -2.14 -7.24 -1.56
C GLY A 242 -0.95 -6.71 -2.36
N HIS A 243 -0.01 -6.03 -1.71
CA HIS A 243 1.20 -5.52 -2.34
C HIS A 243 2.14 -6.65 -2.76
N ALA A 244 2.43 -7.60 -1.87
CA ALA A 244 3.27 -8.75 -2.17
C ALA A 244 2.73 -9.56 -3.37
N LEU A 245 1.41 -9.74 -3.47
CA LEU A 245 0.76 -10.39 -4.61
C LEU A 245 0.88 -9.56 -5.90
N TRP A 246 0.75 -8.24 -5.82
CA TRP A 246 0.92 -7.37 -6.99
C TRP A 246 2.34 -7.46 -7.57
N ASP A 247 3.36 -7.41 -6.71
CA ASP A 247 4.76 -7.45 -7.17
C ASP A 247 5.16 -8.85 -7.63
N LEU A 248 4.74 -9.89 -6.91
CA LEU A 248 4.98 -11.28 -7.32
C LEU A 248 4.34 -11.56 -8.68
N THR A 249 3.08 -11.16 -8.88
CA THR A 249 2.44 -11.32 -10.19
C THR A 249 3.17 -10.51 -11.26
N SER A 250 3.63 -9.29 -10.94
CA SER A 250 4.44 -8.48 -11.84
C SER A 250 5.77 -9.12 -12.22
N PHE A 251 6.47 -9.75 -11.27
CA PHE A 251 7.71 -10.48 -11.53
C PHE A 251 7.48 -11.70 -12.42
N LEU A 252 6.52 -12.55 -12.07
CA LEU A 252 6.19 -13.76 -12.84
C LEU A 252 5.77 -13.42 -14.26
N SER A 253 4.98 -12.35 -14.42
CA SER A 253 4.51 -11.85 -15.71
C SER A 253 5.65 -11.57 -16.70
N VAL A 254 6.82 -11.19 -16.21
CA VAL A 254 8.00 -10.87 -17.05
C VAL A 254 8.87 -12.11 -17.31
N HIS A 255 8.90 -13.08 -16.41
CA HIS A 255 9.91 -14.15 -16.43
C HIS A 255 9.39 -15.54 -16.78
N THR A 256 8.08 -15.77 -16.89
CA THR A 256 7.53 -17.10 -17.17
C THR A 256 6.83 -17.22 -18.52
N ASP A 257 7.14 -16.34 -19.49
CA ASP A 257 6.49 -16.24 -20.82
C ASP A 257 4.96 -16.19 -20.77
N TRP A 258 4.40 -15.88 -19.60
CA TRP A 258 2.97 -15.71 -19.42
C TRP A 258 2.65 -14.30 -19.89
N PRO A 259 1.57 -14.06 -20.66
CA PRO A 259 1.31 -12.73 -21.19
C PRO A 259 1.21 -11.74 -20.02
N ALA A 260 2.19 -10.84 -19.92
CA ALA A 260 2.40 -10.12 -18.67
C ALA A 260 1.20 -9.26 -18.26
N VAL A 261 0.54 -8.76 -19.31
CA VAL A 261 -0.69 -7.99 -19.29
C VAL A 261 -1.85 -8.80 -18.67
N ASP A 262 -1.90 -10.11 -18.91
CA ASP A 262 -3.03 -10.94 -18.50
C ASP A 262 -3.04 -11.17 -16.99
N LEU A 263 -1.90 -11.44 -16.34
CA LEU A 263 -1.88 -11.75 -14.90
C LEU A 263 -2.24 -10.54 -14.03
N ARG A 264 -1.72 -9.35 -14.38
CA ARG A 264 -2.08 -8.10 -13.69
C ARG A 264 -3.54 -7.72 -13.93
N MET A 265 -4.02 -7.90 -15.16
CA MET A 265 -5.43 -7.70 -15.48
C MET A 265 -6.33 -8.70 -14.76
N TYR A 266 -5.94 -9.96 -14.61
CA TYR A 266 -6.69 -10.95 -13.84
C TYR A 266 -6.71 -10.63 -12.35
N ALA A 267 -5.58 -10.21 -11.78
CA ALA A 267 -5.52 -9.77 -10.38
C ALA A 267 -6.42 -8.54 -10.14
N ALA A 268 -6.37 -7.55 -11.03
CA ALA A 268 -7.21 -6.36 -10.98
C ALA A 268 -8.71 -6.70 -11.18
N ALA A 269 -9.03 -7.56 -12.15
CA ALA A 269 -10.39 -8.01 -12.42
C ALA A 269 -10.96 -8.81 -11.23
N PHE A 270 -10.17 -9.70 -10.65
CA PHE A 270 -10.54 -10.40 -9.41
C PHE A 270 -10.81 -9.40 -8.27
N GLY A 271 -9.93 -8.40 -8.12
CA GLY A 271 -10.12 -7.31 -7.17
C GLY A 271 -11.45 -6.58 -7.38
N ALA A 272 -11.74 -6.19 -8.62
CA ALA A 272 -12.97 -5.51 -9.00
C ALA A 272 -14.23 -6.37 -8.76
N ILE A 273 -14.19 -7.66 -9.14
CA ILE A 273 -15.29 -8.61 -8.93
C ILE A 273 -15.56 -8.80 -7.43
N ALA A 274 -14.52 -8.97 -6.63
CA ALA A 274 -14.64 -9.11 -5.18
C ALA A 274 -15.27 -7.86 -4.54
N VAL A 275 -14.83 -6.66 -4.95
CA VAL A 275 -15.41 -5.40 -4.49
C VAL A 275 -16.87 -5.28 -4.90
N LEU A 276 -17.19 -5.56 -6.17
CA LEU A 276 -18.55 -5.48 -6.70
C LEU A 276 -19.49 -6.47 -5.99
N ALA A 277 -19.05 -7.70 -5.75
CA ALA A 277 -19.83 -8.71 -5.05
C ALA A 277 -20.19 -8.26 -3.62
N VAL A 278 -19.25 -7.62 -2.91
CA VAL A 278 -19.50 -7.07 -1.57
C VAL A 278 -20.47 -5.89 -1.63
N VAL A 279 -20.34 -5.01 -2.63
CA VAL A 279 -21.25 -3.86 -2.83
C VAL A 279 -22.68 -4.34 -3.16
N ILE A 280 -22.83 -5.31 -4.05
CA ILE A 280 -24.13 -5.89 -4.42
C ILE A 280 -24.79 -6.53 -3.20
N LYS A 281 -24.08 -7.40 -2.47
CA LYS A 281 -24.62 -8.11 -1.30
C LYS A 281 -25.07 -7.17 -0.17
N ARG A 282 -24.50 -5.97 -0.11
CA ARG A 282 -24.76 -4.98 0.95
C ARG A 282 -25.66 -3.82 0.50
N SER A 283 -26.10 -3.83 -0.75
CA SER A 283 -27.12 -2.89 -1.20
C SER A 283 -28.42 -3.22 -0.47
N PRO A 284 -29.08 -2.23 0.17
CA PRO A 284 -30.37 -2.47 0.80
C PRO A 284 -31.32 -3.08 -0.23
N ALA A 285 -32.13 -4.06 0.18
CA ALA A 285 -33.23 -4.49 -0.67
C ALA A 285 -34.02 -3.25 -1.12
N PRO A 286 -34.50 -3.20 -2.37
CA PRO A 286 -35.38 -2.13 -2.82
C PRO A 286 -36.46 -1.95 -1.77
N THR A 287 -36.54 -0.74 -1.20
CA THR A 287 -37.55 -0.46 -0.19
C THR A 287 -38.89 -0.73 -0.87
N ALA A 288 -39.69 -1.64 -0.31
CA ALA A 288 -41.01 -1.93 -0.87
C ALA A 288 -41.74 -0.59 -1.10
N PRO A 289 -42.44 -0.42 -2.24
CA PRO A 289 -43.16 0.81 -2.50
C PRO A 289 -44.03 1.12 -1.28
N ALA A 290 -43.96 2.37 -0.83
CA ALA A 290 -44.76 2.80 0.31
C ALA A 290 -46.22 2.43 0.03
N PRO A 291 -46.94 1.84 1.01
CA PRO A 291 -48.34 1.52 0.80
C PRO A 291 -49.09 2.77 0.33
N PRO A 292 -50.07 2.62 -0.59
CA PRO A 292 -50.83 3.76 -1.09
C PRO A 292 -51.40 4.54 0.10
N ARG A 293 -51.20 5.87 0.10
CA ARG A 293 -51.78 6.71 1.15
C ARG A 293 -53.29 6.56 1.10
N SER A 294 -53.89 6.24 2.24
CA SER A 294 -55.34 6.26 2.39
C SER A 294 -55.85 7.63 1.93
N PRO A 295 -56.94 7.70 1.14
CA PRO A 295 -57.54 8.97 0.77
C PRO A 295 -57.84 9.77 2.03
N ALA A 296 -57.50 11.07 2.01
CA ALA A 296 -57.83 11.96 3.12
C ALA A 296 -59.36 11.97 3.27
N ALA A 297 -59.85 11.75 4.48
CA ALA A 297 -61.28 11.90 4.75
C ALA A 297 -61.64 13.38 4.55
N GLU A 298 -62.55 13.63 3.60
CA GLU A 298 -63.21 14.92 3.39
C GLU A 298 -64.30 15.17 4.45
#